data_AF-A0A352RVU3-F1
#
_entry.id   AF-A0A352RVU3-F1
#
_cell.length_a   1.000
_cell.length_b   1.000
_cell.length_c   1.000
_cell.angle_alpha   90.00
_cell.angle_beta   90.00
_cell.angle_gamma   90.00
#
_symmetry.space_group_name_H-M   'P 1'
#
loop_
_entity.id
_entity.type
_entity.pdbx_description
1 polymer ?
#
loop_
_entity_poly.entity_id
_entity_poly.type
_entity_poly.pdbx_seq_one_letter_code
_entity_poly.pdbx_strand_id
1 'polypeptide(L)'
;DLPKLLLHLRHKIVADGAGVWAERLAVRRWHNAMKTRQKLEGSVRLSRLLLKPIARGGYVKRMRAPVVGGWTKGRDFPVPAAKSFARIWADELGGGRS
;
A
#
# COMPACT_ATOMS: atom_id res chain seq x y z
N ASP A 1 -7.62 -0.49 -31.17
CA ASP A 1 -7.99 0.13 -29.88
C ASP A 1 -7.52 -0.68 -28.68
N LEU A 2 -6.48 -0.20 -28.01
CA LEU A 2 -6.03 -0.74 -26.71
C LEU A 2 -7.12 -0.72 -25.62
N PRO A 3 -7.99 0.30 -25.51
CA PRO A 3 -9.01 0.34 -24.44
C PRO A 3 -10.04 -0.79 -24.52
N LYS A 4 -10.52 -1.12 -25.72
CA LYS A 4 -11.51 -2.19 -25.94
C LYS A 4 -10.94 -3.56 -25.56
N LEU A 5 -9.66 -3.78 -25.87
CA LEU A 5 -8.95 -5.02 -25.54
C LEU A 5 -8.80 -5.20 -24.01
N LEU A 6 -8.46 -4.14 -23.28
CA LEU A 6 -8.38 -4.18 -21.81
C LEU A 6 -9.73 -4.47 -21.14
N LEU A 7 -10.81 -3.85 -21.65
CA LEU A 7 -12.18 -4.10 -21.19
C LEU A 7 -12.59 -5.57 -21.40
N HIS A 8 -12.28 -6.13 -22.57
CA HIS A 8 -12.58 -7.52 -22.88
C HIS A 8 -11.83 -8.50 -21.97
N LEU A 9 -10.54 -8.26 -21.71
CA LEU A 9 -9.74 -9.06 -20.79
C LEU A 9 -10.28 -9.00 -19.36
N ARG A 10 -10.66 -7.80 -18.89
CA ARG A 10 -11.28 -7.65 -17.57
C ARG A 10 -12.60 -8.41 -17.47
N HIS A 11 -13.44 -8.34 -18.50
CA HIS A 11 -14.71 -9.06 -18.53
C HIS A 11 -14.50 -10.58 -18.46
N LYS A 12 -13.50 -11.12 -19.17
CA LYS A 12 -13.12 -12.55 -19.10
C LYS A 12 -12.69 -12.97 -17.69
N ILE A 13 -11.80 -12.21 -17.05
CA ILE A 13 -11.32 -12.52 -15.68
C ILE A 13 -12.47 -12.52 -14.67
N VAL A 14 -13.41 -11.57 -14.80
CA VAL A 14 -14.59 -11.49 -13.92
C VAL A 14 -15.55 -12.64 -14.18
N ALA A 15 -15.77 -13.02 -15.46
CA ALA A 15 -16.65 -14.12 -15.84
C ALA A 15 -16.14 -15.49 -15.32
N ASP A 16 -14.83 -15.68 -15.30
CA ASP A 16 -14.18 -16.90 -14.79
C ASP A 16 -14.19 -16.99 -13.25
N GLY A 17 -14.70 -15.97 -12.54
CA GLY A 17 -14.81 -15.93 -11.07
C GLY A 17 -13.45 -15.86 -10.34
N ALA A 18 -12.34 -15.85 -11.07
CA ALA A 18 -10.99 -15.85 -10.53
C ALA A 18 -10.71 -14.54 -9.78
N GLY A 19 -10.45 -14.64 -8.47
CA GLY A 19 -9.91 -13.53 -7.66
C GLY A 19 -10.94 -12.52 -7.11
N VAL A 20 -12.22 -12.61 -7.45
CA VAL A 20 -13.26 -11.61 -7.07
C VAL A 20 -13.38 -11.44 -5.55
N TRP A 21 -13.33 -12.53 -4.78
CA TRP A 21 -13.43 -12.45 -3.32
C TRP A 21 -12.19 -11.81 -2.68
N ALA A 22 -11.00 -12.20 -3.13
CA ALA A 22 -9.73 -11.67 -2.63
C ALA A 22 -9.59 -10.18 -2.97
N GLU A 23 -9.96 -9.78 -4.18
CA GLU A 23 -10.01 -8.37 -4.61
C GLU A 23 -11.00 -7.58 -3.77
N ARG A 24 -12.24 -8.07 -3.59
CA ARG A 24 -13.25 -7.41 -2.77
C ARG A 24 -12.80 -7.26 -1.32
N LEU A 25 -12.16 -8.27 -0.74
CA LEU A 25 -11.59 -8.20 0.60
C LEU A 25 -10.46 -7.16 0.68
N ALA A 26 -9.55 -7.15 -0.30
CA ALA A 26 -8.44 -6.20 -0.37
C ALA A 26 -8.95 -4.76 -0.45
N VAL A 27 -9.91 -4.47 -1.35
CA VAL A 27 -10.53 -3.15 -1.50
C VAL A 27 -11.26 -2.74 -0.23
N ARG A 28 -12.02 -3.64 0.41
CA ARG A 28 -12.70 -3.34 1.68
C ARG A 28 -11.70 -3.04 2.80
N ARG A 29 -10.59 -3.78 2.87
CA ARG A 29 -9.53 -3.56 3.86
C ARG A 29 -8.85 -2.22 3.63
N TRP A 30 -8.55 -1.89 2.38
CA TRP A 30 -7.99 -0.61 1.97
C TRP A 30 -8.90 0.57 2.32
N HIS A 31 -10.18 0.49 1.97
CA HIS A 31 -11.18 1.49 2.33
C HIS A 31 -11.22 1.72 3.86
N ASN A 32 -11.25 0.63 4.64
CA ASN A 32 -11.26 0.74 6.09
C ASN A 32 -9.98 1.35 6.66
N ALA A 33 -8.82 1.07 6.07
CA ALA A 33 -7.54 1.65 6.47
C ALA A 33 -7.49 3.16 6.17
N MET A 34 -8.08 3.61 5.06
CA MET A 34 -8.09 5.01 4.65
C MET A 34 -9.20 5.86 5.26
N LYS A 35 -10.24 5.25 5.85
CA LYS A 35 -11.44 5.95 6.32
C LYS A 35 -11.17 7.09 7.31
N THR A 36 -10.17 6.95 8.18
CA THR A 36 -9.84 7.99 9.17
C THR A 36 -8.33 8.12 9.34
N ARG A 37 -7.88 9.30 9.78
CA ARG A 37 -6.45 9.55 10.04
C ARG A 37 -5.84 8.56 11.02
N GLN A 38 -6.53 8.25 12.12
CA GLN A 38 -6.06 7.30 13.13
C GLN A 38 -5.87 5.89 12.55
N LYS A 39 -6.81 5.42 11.70
CA LYS A 39 -6.71 4.12 11.04
C LYS A 39 -5.59 4.09 10.02
N LEU A 40 -5.40 5.17 9.27
CA LEU A 40 -4.30 5.31 8.33
C LEU A 40 -2.96 5.25 9.08
N GLU A 41 -2.78 6.06 10.12
CA GLU A 41 -1.56 6.05 10.93
C GLU A 41 -1.30 4.68 11.59
N GLY A 42 -2.34 4.03 12.11
CA GLY A 42 -2.24 2.67 12.64
C GLY A 42 -1.81 1.65 11.58
N SER A 43 -2.37 1.74 10.37
CA SER A 43 -1.99 0.86 9.25
C SER A 43 -0.56 1.07 8.79
N VAL A 44 -0.04 2.31 8.84
CA VAL A 44 1.35 2.63 8.53
C VAL A 44 2.30 2.07 9.59
N ARG A 45 1.92 2.14 10.88
CA ARG A 45 2.71 1.51 11.95
C ARG A 45 2.77 0.00 11.78
N LEU A 46 1.63 -0.62 11.46
CA LEU A 46 1.55 -2.06 11.20
C LEU A 46 2.39 -2.46 9.98
N SER A 47 2.30 -1.72 8.87
CA SER A 47 3.08 -2.02 7.67
C SER A 47 4.58 -1.90 7.93
N ARG A 48 5.02 -0.93 8.75
CA ARG A 48 6.42 -0.82 9.17
C ARG A 48 6.88 -2.05 9.97
N LEU A 49 6.08 -2.57 10.89
CA LEU A 49 6.41 -3.79 11.64
C LEU A 49 6.53 -5.01 10.71
N LEU A 50 5.62 -5.14 9.75
CA LEU A 50 5.63 -6.23 8.77
C LEU A 50 6.81 -6.13 7.78
N LEU A 51 7.22 -4.92 7.42
CA LEU A 51 8.33 -4.68 6.49
C LEU A 51 9.71 -4.68 7.17
N LYS A 52 9.78 -4.41 8.48
CA LYS A 52 11.04 -4.41 9.26
C LYS A 52 11.91 -5.66 9.04
N PRO A 53 11.40 -6.91 9.04
CA PRO A 53 12.24 -8.09 8.83
C PRO A 53 12.74 -8.26 7.38
N ILE A 54 12.07 -7.65 6.40
CA ILE A 54 12.41 -7.77 4.97
C ILE A 54 13.27 -6.58 4.50
N ALA A 55 13.18 -5.46 5.21
CA ALA A 55 13.93 -4.25 4.90
C ALA A 55 15.43 -4.43 5.16
N ARG A 56 16.25 -3.99 4.21
CA ARG A 56 17.72 -3.89 4.35
C ARG A 56 18.13 -2.43 4.15
N GLY A 57 18.73 -1.84 5.17
CA GLY A 57 19.14 -0.42 5.14
C GLY A 57 17.98 0.56 4.96
N GLY A 58 16.78 0.22 5.43
CA GLY A 58 15.59 1.06 5.26
C GLY A 58 14.87 0.91 3.91
N TYR A 59 15.32 -0.01 3.05
CA TYR A 59 14.70 -0.29 1.75
C TYR A 59 14.26 -1.75 1.62
N VAL A 60 13.14 -1.95 0.94
CA VAL A 60 12.64 -3.25 0.51
C VAL A 60 13.08 -3.45 -0.94
N LYS A 61 14.17 -4.20 -1.13
CA LYS A 61 14.80 -4.40 -2.46
C LYS A 61 14.09 -5.45 -3.33
N ARG A 62 13.64 -6.53 -2.71
CA ARG A 62 12.96 -7.62 -3.44
C ARG A 62 12.03 -8.38 -2.51
N MET A 63 10.73 -8.23 -2.72
CA MET A 63 9.70 -8.96 -2.00
C MET A 63 9.44 -10.27 -2.76
N ARG A 64 9.63 -11.42 -2.10
CA ARG A 64 9.41 -12.75 -2.70
C ARG A 64 7.95 -13.22 -2.60
N ALA A 65 7.01 -12.31 -2.36
CA ALA A 65 5.61 -12.66 -2.19
C ALA A 65 4.90 -12.76 -3.55
N PRO A 66 4.09 -13.80 -3.81
CA PRO A 66 3.53 -14.10 -5.13
C PRO A 66 2.61 -12.99 -5.70
N VAL A 67 2.00 -12.18 -4.83
CA VAL A 67 1.04 -11.13 -5.25
C VAL A 67 1.70 -9.76 -5.42
N VAL A 68 2.73 -9.44 -4.63
CA VAL A 68 3.33 -8.09 -4.57
C VAL A 68 4.78 -8.05 -5.06
N GLY A 69 5.42 -9.20 -5.26
CA GLY A 69 6.83 -9.31 -5.64
C GLY A 69 7.14 -8.70 -7.00
N GLY A 70 6.18 -8.71 -7.93
CA GLY A 70 6.31 -8.07 -9.24
C GLY A 70 6.58 -6.56 -9.15
N TRP A 71 6.02 -5.89 -8.14
CA TRP A 71 6.19 -4.43 -7.96
C TRP A 71 7.61 -4.08 -7.52
N THR A 72 8.25 -4.99 -6.77
CA THR A 72 9.64 -4.85 -6.29
C THR A 72 10.66 -5.49 -7.23
N LYS A 73 10.28 -5.90 -8.45
CA LYS A 73 11.18 -6.56 -9.40
C LYS A 73 12.19 -5.58 -10.01
N GLY A 74 11.77 -4.34 -10.26
CA GLY A 74 12.59 -3.30 -10.88
C GLY A 74 12.72 -2.02 -10.05
N ARG A 75 12.20 -1.97 -8.82
CA ARG A 75 12.26 -0.77 -7.98
C ARG A 75 12.41 -1.10 -6.50
N ASP A 76 13.34 -0.40 -5.86
CA ASP A 76 13.51 -0.40 -4.40
C ASP A 76 12.45 0.49 -3.76
N PHE A 77 11.82 0.01 -2.68
CA PHE A 77 10.82 0.79 -1.95
C PHE A 77 11.36 1.19 -0.57
N PRO A 78 11.31 2.48 -0.20
CA PRO A 78 11.65 2.88 1.15
C PRO A 78 10.61 2.32 2.14
N VAL A 79 11.06 1.94 3.33
CA VAL A 79 10.17 1.59 4.44
C VAL A 79 9.39 2.83 4.87
N PRO A 80 8.10 2.71 5.21
CA PRO A 80 7.32 3.84 5.71
C PRO A 80 8.00 4.57 6.89
N ALA A 81 7.97 5.91 6.82
CA ALA A 81 8.55 6.79 7.81
C ALA A 81 7.94 6.57 9.21
N ALA A 82 8.71 6.87 10.26
CA ALA A 82 8.29 6.67 11.65
C ALA A 82 7.17 7.66 12.07
N LYS A 83 7.26 8.88 11.57
CA LYS A 83 6.29 9.95 11.79
C LYS A 83 5.65 10.30 10.45
N SER A 84 4.35 10.57 10.45
CA SER A 84 3.69 11.19 9.29
C SER A 84 4.17 12.62 9.13
N PHE A 85 4.14 13.15 7.91
CA PHE A 85 4.46 14.56 7.67
C PHE A 85 3.65 15.50 8.56
N ALA A 86 2.35 15.25 8.71
CA ALA A 86 1.50 16.07 9.56
C ALA A 86 1.87 16.01 11.05
N ARG A 87 2.55 14.94 11.51
CA ARG A 87 3.11 14.88 12.86
C ARG A 87 4.43 15.63 12.95
N ILE A 88 5.32 15.47 11.96
CA ILE A 88 6.56 16.27 11.85
C ILE A 88 6.22 17.76 11.83
N TRP A 89 5.16 18.15 11.11
CA TRP A 89 4.71 19.53 11.03
C TRP A 89 4.29 20.10 12.38
N ALA A 90 3.49 19.34 13.14
CA ALA A 90 3.05 19.76 14.46
C ALA A 90 4.20 19.79 15.48
N ASP A 91 5.07 18.78 15.47
CA ASP A 91 6.10 18.58 16.49
C ASP A 91 7.35 19.47 16.24
N GLU A 92 7.74 19.68 14.98
CA GLU A 92 9.08 20.18 14.62
C GLU A 92 9.05 21.45 13.76
N LEU A 93 8.09 21.59 12.85
CA LEU A 93 8.05 22.71 11.89
C LEU A 93 7.16 23.87 12.34
N GLY A 94 6.65 23.84 13.58
CA GLY A 94 5.90 24.96 14.16
C GLY A 94 4.54 25.16 13.53
N GLY A 95 3.71 24.11 13.51
CA GLY A 95 2.31 24.21 13.12
C GLY A 95 1.52 25.19 14.00
N GLY A 96 1.53 26.47 13.62
CA GLY A 96 0.70 27.53 14.17
C GLY A 96 0.92 27.80 15.67
N ARG A 97 1.99 28.52 16.01
CA ARG A 97 1.93 29.37 17.21
C ARG A 97 1.06 30.59 16.90
N SER A 98 -0.18 30.54 17.39
CA SER A 98 -0.99 31.69 17.82
C SER A 98 -1.95 31.19 18.88
#